data_AF-G4Z3T8-F1
#
_entry.id   AF-G4Z3T8-F1
#
_cell.length_a   1.000
_cell.length_b   1.000
_cell.length_c   1.000
_cell.angle_alpha   90.00
_cell.angle_beta   90.00
_cell.angle_gamma   90.00
#
_symmetry.space_group_name_H-M   'P 1'
#
loop_
_entity.id
_entity.type
_entity.pdbx_description
1 polymer ?
#
loop_
_entity_poly.entity_id
_entity_poly.type
_entity_poly.pdbx_seq_one_letter_code
_entity_poly.pdbx_strand_id
1 'polypeptide(L)'
;VVLLSTTLQFAHAHTWIDCLDTDRSKLYDQSASYIFGGAAGNGFCGGYGAGYPGRGDAGIGTEFTHKLLRNEFEAGAPVCEAVGDNTYTDWRKRLTVTAGQPAYFAYLPNGHIVKDKKGVGTQHGVYWTGKPGTALTSTHEIKDENLVDGHTLNYDDGNCGETVDYNGNPSHRAGDGKPCIGTFVVPAGTAPGIYKMVWFWTFWL
;
A
#
# COMPACT_ATOMS: atom_id res chain seq x y z
N VAL A 1 -38.08 -17.11 -18.79
CA VAL A 1 -36.84 -17.25 -18.01
C VAL A 1 -36.11 -15.92 -18.10
N VAL A 2 -36.14 -15.12 -17.02
CA VAL A 2 -35.38 -13.87 -16.95
C VAL A 2 -34.00 -14.22 -16.40
N LEU A 3 -32.97 -14.16 -17.23
CA LEU A 3 -31.59 -14.22 -16.78
C LEU A 3 -31.26 -12.88 -16.12
N LEU A 4 -31.21 -12.84 -14.79
CA LEU A 4 -30.50 -11.77 -14.09
C LEU A 4 -29.01 -11.92 -14.42
N SER A 5 -28.48 -11.04 -15.26
CA SER A 5 -27.04 -10.79 -15.26
C SER A 5 -26.68 -10.14 -13.93
N THR A 6 -26.13 -10.93 -13.01
CA THR A 6 -25.31 -10.40 -11.92
C THR A 6 -24.07 -9.80 -12.55
N THR A 7 -24.12 -8.50 -12.84
CA THR A 7 -22.91 -7.71 -13.05
C THR A 7 -22.13 -7.78 -11.73
N LEU A 8 -21.12 -8.64 -11.67
CA LEU A 8 -20.08 -8.57 -10.64
C LEU A 8 -19.51 -7.16 -10.75
N GLN A 9 -19.89 -6.30 -9.82
CA GLN A 9 -19.28 -4.99 -9.69
C GLN A 9 -17.85 -5.22 -9.22
N PHE A 10 -16.91 -5.25 -10.17
CA PHE A 10 -15.50 -5.23 -9.85
C PHE A 10 -15.20 -3.90 -9.14
N ALA A 11 -14.93 -3.99 -7.85
CA ALA A 11 -14.55 -2.85 -7.05
C ALA A 11 -13.07 -2.56 -7.33
N HIS A 12 -12.79 -1.55 -8.15
CA HIS A 12 -11.41 -1.09 -8.36
C HIS A 12 -10.97 -0.22 -7.19
N ALA A 13 -9.86 -0.60 -6.56
CA ALA A 13 -9.11 0.30 -5.68
C ALA A 13 -8.07 1.05 -6.52
N HIS A 14 -7.74 2.28 -6.09
CA HIS A 14 -6.87 3.17 -6.84
C HIS A 14 -5.73 3.73 -5.97
N THR A 15 -5.30 2.97 -4.95
CA THR A 15 -4.12 3.31 -4.16
C THR A 15 -3.31 2.07 -3.80
N TRP A 16 -2.05 2.05 -4.21
CA TRP A 16 -1.12 0.95 -3.95
C TRP A 16 0.20 1.48 -3.42
N ILE A 17 0.99 0.56 -2.85
CA ILE A 17 2.40 0.78 -2.55
C ILE A 17 3.19 0.71 -3.87
N ASP A 18 3.82 1.83 -4.23
CA ASP A 18 4.70 1.89 -5.40
C ASP A 18 6.12 1.42 -5.10
N CYS A 19 6.58 1.67 -3.88
CA CYS A 19 8.00 1.60 -3.57
C CYS A 19 8.20 1.35 -2.08
N LEU A 20 9.06 0.39 -1.74
CA LEU A 20 9.55 0.19 -0.38
C LEU A 20 11.06 0.43 -0.31
N ASP A 21 11.52 1.07 0.75
CA ASP A 21 12.95 1.31 0.97
C ASP A 21 13.26 1.53 2.46
N THR A 22 14.54 1.48 2.81
CA THR A 22 15.04 1.88 4.13
C THR A 22 15.46 3.35 4.16
N ASP A 23 15.57 4.00 3.00
CA ASP A 23 15.84 5.43 2.87
C ASP A 23 14.54 6.21 2.55
N ARG A 24 14.02 6.92 3.55
CA ARG A 24 12.84 7.79 3.41
C ARG A 24 13.05 8.90 2.37
N SER A 25 14.23 9.51 2.35
CA SER A 25 14.53 10.65 1.46
C SER A 25 14.53 10.21 0.01
N LYS A 26 15.08 9.03 -0.28
CA LYS A 26 15.02 8.41 -1.60
C LYS A 26 13.57 8.20 -2.08
N LEU A 27 12.69 7.68 -1.22
CA LEU A 27 11.27 7.52 -1.59
C LEU A 27 10.59 8.86 -1.86
N TYR A 28 10.79 9.84 -0.98
CA TYR A 28 10.02 11.07 -1.03
C TYR A 28 10.56 12.12 -2.01
N ASP A 29 11.86 12.37 -1.97
CA ASP A 29 12.50 13.45 -2.75
C ASP A 29 12.66 13.05 -4.21
N GLN A 30 12.92 11.77 -4.47
CA GLN A 30 13.12 11.21 -5.81
C GLN A 30 11.87 10.47 -6.34
N SER A 31 10.69 10.78 -5.79
CA SER A 31 9.44 10.11 -6.11
C SER A 31 9.11 10.08 -7.61
N ALA A 32 9.48 11.14 -8.34
CA ALA A 32 9.25 11.24 -9.77
C ALA A 32 9.92 10.13 -10.59
N SER A 33 11.09 9.65 -10.14
CA SER A 33 11.88 8.63 -10.85
C SER A 33 11.14 7.30 -10.97
N TYR A 34 10.39 6.89 -9.94
CA TYR A 34 9.69 5.61 -9.95
C TYR A 34 8.18 5.74 -10.17
N ILE A 35 7.57 6.88 -9.82
CA ILE A 35 6.13 7.11 -10.05
C ILE A 35 5.85 7.47 -11.51
N PHE A 36 6.67 8.34 -12.10
CA PHE A 36 6.46 8.90 -13.44
C PHE A 36 7.49 8.43 -14.47
N GLY A 37 8.52 7.68 -14.05
CA GLY A 37 9.54 7.13 -14.95
C GLY A 37 9.07 5.98 -15.83
N GLY A 38 7.83 5.52 -15.70
CA GLY A 38 7.31 4.36 -16.43
C GLY A 38 8.16 3.11 -16.17
N ALA A 39 8.48 2.36 -17.23
CA ALA A 39 9.34 1.18 -17.12
C ALA A 39 10.79 1.50 -16.69
N ALA A 40 11.27 2.73 -16.92
CA ALA A 40 12.62 3.13 -16.49
C ALA A 40 12.74 3.29 -14.97
N GLY A 41 11.61 3.40 -14.26
CA GLY A 41 11.57 3.40 -12.79
C GLY A 41 11.74 2.01 -12.16
N ASN A 42 11.67 0.94 -12.95
CA ASN A 42 11.79 -0.42 -12.45
C ASN A 42 13.19 -0.66 -11.85
N GLY A 43 13.23 -1.21 -10.64
CA GLY A 43 14.47 -1.45 -9.91
C GLY A 43 14.99 -0.26 -9.09
N PHE A 44 14.30 0.88 -9.12
CA PHE A 44 14.65 2.04 -8.30
C PHE A 44 14.56 1.76 -6.79
N CYS A 45 13.49 1.10 -6.34
CA CYS A 45 13.18 0.83 -4.94
C CYS A 45 14.01 -0.30 -4.34
N GLY A 46 14.26 -0.23 -3.03
CA GLY A 46 14.86 -1.32 -2.25
C GLY A 46 13.99 -2.58 -2.18
N GLY A 47 12.67 -2.44 -2.35
CA GLY A 47 11.74 -3.55 -2.48
C GLY A 47 10.39 -3.17 -3.07
N TYR A 48 9.60 -4.19 -3.39
CA TYR A 48 8.29 -4.08 -4.03
C TYR A 48 7.28 -5.04 -3.42
N GLY A 49 5.99 -4.74 -3.57
CA GLY A 49 4.93 -5.69 -3.27
C GLY A 49 5.02 -6.94 -4.16
N ALA A 50 4.56 -8.07 -3.66
CA ALA A 50 4.50 -9.30 -4.44
C ALA A 50 3.61 -9.08 -5.67
N GLY A 51 4.11 -9.45 -6.86
CA GLY A 51 3.38 -9.26 -8.12
C GLY A 51 3.44 -7.84 -8.72
N TYR A 52 4.09 -6.86 -8.08
CA TYR A 52 4.05 -5.44 -8.49
C TYR A 52 4.40 -5.20 -9.97
N PRO A 53 3.43 -4.88 -10.84
CA PRO A 53 3.65 -4.87 -12.30
C PRO A 53 4.66 -3.81 -12.75
N GLY A 54 4.86 -2.76 -11.94
CA GLY A 54 5.71 -1.62 -12.28
C GLY A 54 4.91 -0.52 -12.97
N ARG A 55 5.36 0.73 -12.85
CA ARG A 55 4.70 1.90 -13.47
C ARG A 55 4.82 1.95 -15.00
N GLY A 56 5.51 0.98 -15.61
CA GLY A 56 5.42 0.73 -17.05
C GLY A 56 4.10 0.10 -17.48
N ASP A 57 3.32 -0.44 -16.55
CA ASP A 57 1.99 -0.99 -16.80
C ASP A 57 0.93 0.10 -16.69
N ALA A 58 0.11 0.28 -17.74
CA ALA A 58 -0.95 1.28 -17.76
C ALA A 58 -2.14 0.93 -16.85
N GLY A 59 -2.34 -0.37 -16.57
CA GLY A 59 -3.41 -0.91 -15.72
C GLY A 59 -3.02 -1.00 -14.24
N ILE A 60 -1.78 -0.67 -13.87
CA ILE A 60 -1.28 -0.76 -12.49
C ILE A 60 -2.23 -0.15 -11.47
N GLY A 61 -2.88 0.97 -11.83
CA GLY A 61 -3.73 1.70 -10.91
C GLY A 61 -5.09 1.09 -10.63
N THR A 62 -5.48 0.11 -11.41
CA THR A 62 -6.72 -0.64 -11.25
C THR A 62 -6.47 -2.08 -10.86
N GLU A 63 -5.28 -2.61 -11.13
CA GLU A 63 -4.96 -4.03 -11.04
C GLU A 63 -4.15 -4.40 -9.79
N PHE A 64 -3.39 -3.46 -9.21
CA PHE A 64 -2.47 -3.75 -8.10
C PHE A 64 -3.01 -3.38 -6.72
N THR A 65 -4.32 -3.19 -6.59
CA THR A 65 -4.99 -2.99 -5.30
C THR A 65 -6.37 -3.62 -5.32
N HIS A 66 -6.72 -4.30 -4.23
CA HIS A 66 -8.03 -4.90 -4.06
C HIS A 66 -8.89 -4.05 -3.13
N LYS A 67 -10.08 -3.66 -3.61
CA LYS A 67 -11.11 -3.06 -2.77
C LYS A 67 -12.01 -4.17 -2.23
N LEU A 68 -12.29 -4.12 -0.93
CA LEU A 68 -13.24 -4.99 -0.27
C LEU A 68 -14.44 -4.17 0.20
N LEU A 69 -15.65 -4.69 -0.02
CA LEU A 69 -16.86 -4.16 0.59
C LEU A 69 -16.93 -4.57 2.06
N ARG A 70 -17.69 -3.82 2.85
CA ARG A 70 -17.81 -4.04 4.30
C ARG A 70 -18.26 -5.46 4.65
N ASN A 71 -19.28 -5.95 3.96
CA ASN A 71 -19.81 -7.30 4.15
C ASN A 71 -18.78 -8.38 3.79
N GLU A 72 -17.91 -8.15 2.80
CA GLU A 72 -16.84 -9.08 2.43
C GLU A 72 -15.74 -9.12 3.49
N PHE A 73 -15.35 -7.94 3.99
CA PHE A 73 -14.41 -7.82 5.09
C PHE A 73 -14.92 -8.54 6.34
N GLU A 74 -16.18 -8.30 6.73
CA GLU A 74 -16.82 -8.93 7.88
C GLU A 74 -16.98 -10.46 7.68
N ALA A 75 -17.17 -10.92 6.44
CA ALA A 75 -17.27 -12.34 6.10
C ALA A 75 -15.93 -13.10 6.08
N GLY A 76 -14.79 -12.41 6.18
CA GLY A 76 -13.48 -13.06 6.21
C GLY A 76 -12.85 -13.25 4.83
N ALA A 77 -13.04 -12.30 3.91
CA ALA A 77 -12.46 -12.33 2.57
C ALA A 77 -10.92 -12.58 2.56
N PRO A 78 -10.36 -13.16 1.49
CA PRO A 78 -8.93 -13.26 1.31
C PRO A 78 -8.23 -11.90 1.36
N VAL A 79 -7.10 -11.78 2.07
CA VAL A 79 -6.36 -10.51 2.21
C VAL A 79 -5.48 -10.15 1.01
N CYS A 80 -5.05 -11.15 0.25
CA CYS A 80 -4.18 -10.98 -0.91
C CYS A 80 -4.56 -11.99 -1.99
N GLU A 81 -4.36 -11.61 -3.25
CA GLU A 81 -4.33 -12.58 -4.33
C GLU A 81 -3.15 -13.54 -4.18
N ALA A 82 -3.32 -14.76 -4.68
CA ALA A 82 -2.27 -15.77 -4.68
C ALA A 82 -1.21 -15.45 -5.76
N VAL A 83 -0.36 -14.46 -5.47
CA VAL A 83 0.79 -14.10 -6.29
C VAL A 83 1.97 -14.97 -5.86
N GLY A 84 2.27 -16.02 -6.63
CA GLY A 84 3.27 -17.04 -6.26
C GLY A 84 4.67 -16.49 -5.94
N ASP A 85 5.52 -17.31 -5.31
CA ASP A 85 6.86 -16.88 -4.84
C ASP A 85 7.81 -16.43 -5.98
N ASN A 86 7.53 -16.84 -7.22
CA ASN A 86 8.26 -16.46 -8.44
C ASN A 86 7.94 -15.04 -8.94
N THR A 87 7.12 -14.29 -8.20
CA THR A 87 6.77 -12.92 -8.57
C THR A 87 7.92 -11.94 -8.41
N TYR A 88 8.95 -12.28 -7.63
CA TYR A 88 10.17 -11.48 -7.49
C TYR A 88 11.17 -11.87 -8.58
N THR A 89 11.43 -10.93 -9.50
CA THR A 89 12.30 -11.09 -10.67
C THR A 89 13.48 -10.12 -10.60
N ASP A 90 14.32 -10.09 -11.64
CA ASP A 90 15.56 -9.29 -11.76
C ASP A 90 15.55 -7.94 -11.03
N TRP A 91 14.57 -7.09 -11.34
CA TRP A 91 14.43 -5.77 -10.75
C TRP A 91 13.47 -5.75 -9.56
N ARG A 92 12.49 -6.67 -9.52
CA ARG A 92 11.47 -6.73 -8.48
C ARG A 92 11.97 -7.57 -7.32
N LYS A 93 12.54 -6.89 -6.33
CA LYS A 93 13.16 -7.52 -5.15
C LYS A 93 12.27 -7.41 -3.92
N ARG A 94 12.50 -8.30 -2.96
CA ARG A 94 12.00 -8.15 -1.59
C ARG A 94 12.82 -7.09 -0.89
N LEU A 95 12.16 -6.25 -0.08
CA LEU A 95 12.89 -5.37 0.83
C LEU A 95 13.66 -6.23 1.84
N THR A 96 14.94 -5.92 2.04
CA THR A 96 15.74 -6.53 3.11
C THR A 96 15.91 -5.50 4.20
N VAL A 97 15.53 -5.86 5.44
CA VAL A 97 15.59 -4.96 6.59
C VAL A 97 16.25 -5.65 7.77
N THR A 98 16.91 -4.86 8.62
CA THR A 98 17.36 -5.33 9.93
C THR A 98 16.25 -5.09 10.95
N ALA A 99 15.97 -6.07 11.81
CA ALA A 99 15.00 -5.90 12.89
C ALA A 99 15.36 -4.69 13.77
N GLY A 100 14.38 -3.87 14.12
CA GLY A 100 14.52 -2.60 14.83
C GLY A 100 14.82 -1.39 13.94
N GLN A 101 15.14 -1.60 12.67
CA GLN A 101 15.30 -0.51 11.70
C GLN A 101 13.94 -0.13 11.07
N PRO A 102 13.66 1.17 10.85
CA PRO A 102 12.49 1.57 10.10
C PRO A 102 12.60 1.20 8.62
N ALA A 103 11.47 0.77 8.08
CA ALA A 103 11.22 0.63 6.66
C ALA A 103 10.11 1.61 6.25
N TYR A 104 10.25 2.16 5.05
CA TYR A 104 9.34 3.15 4.50
C TYR A 104 8.68 2.61 3.25
N PHE A 105 7.47 3.09 2.98
CA PHE A 105 6.77 2.79 1.74
C PHE A 105 6.04 4.02 1.22
N ALA A 106 6.04 4.18 -0.09
CA ALA A 106 5.36 5.26 -0.78
C ALA A 106 4.08 4.75 -1.43
N TYR A 107 2.99 5.51 -1.28
CA TYR A 107 1.72 5.24 -1.94
C TYR A 107 1.10 6.53 -2.46
N LEU A 108 0.38 6.43 -3.57
CA LEU A 108 -0.40 7.55 -4.10
C LEU A 108 -1.84 7.48 -3.61
N PRO A 109 -2.32 8.51 -2.90
CA PRO A 109 -3.69 8.53 -2.38
C PRO A 109 -4.75 8.76 -3.49
N ASN A 110 -4.34 8.98 -4.75
CA ASN A 110 -5.19 9.22 -5.93
C ASN A 110 -6.47 10.04 -5.66
N GLY A 111 -6.35 11.15 -4.92
CA GLY A 111 -7.46 12.04 -4.60
C GLY A 111 -8.34 11.65 -3.41
N HIS A 112 -8.14 10.47 -2.79
CA HIS A 112 -8.90 10.03 -1.61
C HIS A 112 -8.73 10.92 -0.38
N ILE A 113 -7.60 11.62 -0.26
CA ILE A 113 -7.30 12.47 0.90
C ILE A 113 -7.58 13.95 0.63
N VAL A 114 -7.41 14.40 -0.62
CA VAL A 114 -7.33 15.83 -0.95
C VAL A 114 -8.66 16.43 -1.40
N LYS A 115 -9.49 15.65 -2.09
CA LYS A 115 -10.77 16.12 -2.63
C LYS A 115 -11.95 15.78 -1.74
N ASP A 116 -11.87 14.64 -1.07
CA ASP A 116 -12.93 14.12 -0.22
C ASP A 116 -12.43 14.22 1.22
N LYS A 117 -12.78 15.29 1.96
CA LYS A 117 -12.42 15.48 3.39
C LYS A 117 -12.69 14.25 4.27
N LYS A 118 -13.46 13.29 3.74
CA LYS A 118 -13.73 11.96 4.28
C LYS A 118 -12.47 11.11 4.50
N GLY A 119 -11.38 11.33 3.76
CA GLY A 119 -10.10 10.62 3.98
C GLY A 119 -9.42 10.94 5.30
N VAL A 120 -9.69 12.12 5.87
CA VAL A 120 -9.07 12.60 7.12
C VAL A 120 -9.49 11.73 8.30
N GLY A 121 -8.51 11.23 9.05
CA GLY A 121 -8.72 10.33 10.19
C GLY A 121 -8.69 8.84 9.84
N THR A 122 -8.66 8.50 8.54
CA THR A 122 -8.43 7.12 8.09
C THR A 122 -7.08 6.64 8.61
N GLN A 123 -7.07 5.46 9.24
CA GLN A 123 -5.87 4.79 9.69
C GLN A 123 -5.51 3.65 8.73
N HIS A 124 -4.22 3.39 8.57
CA HIS A 124 -3.70 2.18 7.95
C HIS A 124 -2.73 1.46 8.89
N GLY A 125 -2.56 0.16 8.66
CA GLY A 125 -1.60 -0.67 9.37
C GLY A 125 -0.84 -1.59 8.42
N VAL A 126 0.30 -2.08 8.89
CA VAL A 126 1.02 -3.19 8.26
C VAL A 126 0.87 -4.40 9.16
N TYR A 127 0.33 -5.48 8.61
CA TYR A 127 -0.05 -6.67 9.34
C TYR A 127 0.74 -7.89 8.89
N TRP A 128 1.02 -8.82 9.80
CA TRP A 128 1.75 -10.05 9.53
C TRP A 128 1.44 -11.13 10.57
N THR A 129 2.01 -12.32 10.40
CA THR A 129 1.89 -13.44 11.35
C THR A 129 2.99 -13.47 12.42
N GLY A 130 4.00 -12.59 12.32
CA GLY A 130 5.21 -12.62 13.15
C GLY A 130 6.09 -13.87 12.97
N LYS A 131 5.76 -14.76 12.03
CA LYS A 131 6.50 -16.01 11.76
C LYS A 131 7.03 -16.04 10.32
N PRO A 132 8.26 -16.53 10.11
CA PRO A 132 8.83 -16.60 8.78
C PRO A 132 8.11 -17.66 7.93
N GLY A 133 7.87 -17.36 6.66
CA GLY A 133 7.24 -18.25 5.68
C GLY A 133 5.71 -18.28 5.71
N THR A 134 5.08 -17.71 6.73
CA THR A 134 3.62 -17.69 6.89
C THR A 134 2.99 -16.36 6.45
N ALA A 135 1.71 -16.39 6.12
CA ALA A 135 0.93 -15.23 5.68
C ALA A 135 -0.39 -15.17 6.43
N LEU A 136 -0.93 -13.96 6.58
CA LEU A 136 -2.35 -13.80 6.86
C LEU A 136 -3.13 -14.25 5.61
N THR A 137 -4.26 -14.89 5.82
CA THR A 137 -5.09 -15.48 4.76
C THR A 137 -6.47 -14.85 4.66
N SER A 138 -7.00 -14.32 5.77
CA SER A 138 -8.35 -13.78 5.85
C SER A 138 -8.37 -12.41 6.54
N THR A 139 -9.33 -11.57 6.16
CA THR A 139 -9.59 -10.28 6.82
C THR A 139 -9.92 -10.41 8.30
N HIS A 140 -10.36 -11.58 8.76
CA HIS A 140 -10.53 -11.88 10.19
C HIS A 140 -9.23 -11.83 10.99
N GLU A 141 -8.09 -11.86 10.31
CA GLU A 141 -6.76 -11.77 10.93
C GLU A 141 -6.21 -10.34 10.93
N ILE A 142 -6.92 -9.36 10.35
CA ILE A 142 -6.57 -7.94 10.42
C ILE A 142 -6.99 -7.40 11.80
N LYS A 143 -6.10 -7.57 12.77
CA LYS A 143 -6.29 -7.27 14.20
C LYS A 143 -5.03 -6.68 14.80
N ASP A 144 -5.17 -5.99 15.93
CA ASP A 144 -4.06 -5.32 16.63
C ASP A 144 -2.90 -6.28 16.98
N GLU A 145 -3.21 -7.53 17.34
CA GLU A 145 -2.21 -8.57 17.64
C GLU A 145 -1.32 -8.94 16.44
N ASN A 146 -1.78 -8.64 15.22
CA ASN A 146 -1.06 -8.90 13.98
C ASN A 146 -0.42 -7.65 13.39
N LEU A 147 -0.50 -6.48 14.04
CA LEU A 147 0.23 -5.29 13.61
C LEU A 147 1.74 -5.50 13.79
N VAL A 148 2.53 -5.15 12.76
CA VAL A 148 3.98 -5.33 12.76
C VAL A 148 4.64 -4.57 13.92
N ASP A 149 4.26 -3.31 14.11
CA ASP A 149 4.80 -2.40 15.12
C ASP A 149 3.77 -2.02 16.19
N GLY A 150 2.66 -2.76 16.26
CA GLY A 150 1.63 -2.62 17.30
C GLY A 150 0.77 -1.37 17.20
N HIS A 151 0.84 -0.60 16.11
CA HIS A 151 0.01 0.60 15.95
C HIS A 151 -0.39 0.84 14.50
N THR A 152 -1.35 1.75 14.31
CA THR A 152 -1.75 2.25 13.00
C THR A 152 -1.27 3.69 12.81
N LEU A 153 -1.22 4.13 11.56
CA LEU A 153 -0.80 5.47 11.17
C LEU A 153 -1.89 6.15 10.36
N ASN A 154 -1.90 7.48 10.40
CA ASN A 154 -2.75 8.27 9.51
C ASN A 154 -2.42 7.95 8.05
N TYR A 155 -3.46 7.66 7.28
CA TYR A 155 -3.40 7.53 5.83
C TYR A 155 -3.04 8.85 5.14
N ASP A 156 -3.38 9.97 5.76
CA ASP A 156 -2.84 11.26 5.42
C ASP A 156 -1.59 11.57 6.27
N ASP A 157 -0.41 11.57 5.64
CA ASP A 157 0.84 11.91 6.33
C ASP A 157 1.00 13.42 6.61
N GLY A 158 0.02 14.23 6.21
CA GLY A 158 -0.01 15.67 6.40
C GLY A 158 0.77 16.47 5.36
N ASN A 159 1.47 15.81 4.44
CA ASN A 159 2.39 16.45 3.51
C ASN A 159 2.08 16.08 2.04
N CYS A 160 1.69 14.84 1.77
CA CYS A 160 1.17 14.43 0.48
C CYS A 160 -0.15 15.14 0.14
N GLY A 161 -0.45 15.25 -1.15
CA GLY A 161 -1.69 15.83 -1.66
C GLY A 161 -1.49 17.01 -2.61
N GLU A 162 -2.58 17.43 -3.26
CA GLU A 162 -2.60 18.49 -4.27
C GLU A 162 -2.23 19.83 -3.66
N THR A 163 -1.56 20.70 -4.42
CA THR A 163 -1.11 22.04 -3.95
C THR A 163 -2.25 23.00 -3.64
N VAL A 164 -3.46 22.69 -4.13
CA VAL A 164 -4.67 23.49 -3.94
C VAL A 164 -5.83 22.64 -3.41
N ASP A 165 -6.72 23.25 -2.64
CA ASP A 165 -7.96 22.63 -2.18
C ASP A 165 -9.05 22.65 -3.27
N TYR A 166 -10.21 22.05 -2.96
CA TYR A 166 -11.37 22.03 -3.88
C TYR A 166 -11.84 23.43 -4.33
N ASN A 167 -11.56 24.48 -3.55
CA ASN A 167 -11.93 25.85 -3.86
C ASN A 167 -10.79 26.63 -4.56
N GLY A 168 -9.66 25.98 -4.84
CA GLY A 168 -8.49 26.60 -5.46
C GLY A 168 -7.58 27.37 -4.49
N ASN A 169 -7.80 27.28 -3.17
CA ASN A 169 -6.90 27.90 -2.19
C ASN A 169 -5.65 27.04 -1.98
N PRO A 170 -4.49 27.61 -1.59
CA PRO A 170 -3.32 26.83 -1.21
C PRO A 170 -3.66 25.81 -0.11
N SER A 171 -3.37 24.54 -0.36
CA SER A 171 -3.60 23.45 0.60
C SER A 171 -2.46 23.30 1.61
N HIS A 172 -1.32 23.97 1.35
CA HIS A 172 -0.04 23.81 2.03
C HIS A 172 0.57 22.40 1.93
N ARG A 173 0.13 21.61 0.94
CA ARG A 173 0.70 20.29 0.63
C ARG A 173 1.83 20.38 -0.39
N ALA A 174 2.61 19.31 -0.48
CA ALA A 174 3.79 19.24 -1.33
C ALA A 174 3.50 19.18 -2.84
N GLY A 175 2.25 18.91 -3.23
CA GLY A 175 1.79 19.03 -4.60
C GLY A 175 1.57 17.73 -5.34
N ASP A 176 1.00 17.88 -6.54
CA ASP A 176 0.58 16.76 -7.39
C ASP A 176 1.77 15.84 -7.68
N GLY A 177 1.56 14.55 -7.47
CA GLY A 177 2.60 13.54 -7.69
C GLY A 177 3.60 13.35 -6.56
N LYS A 178 3.46 14.05 -5.43
CA LYS A 178 4.16 13.69 -4.20
C LYS A 178 3.42 12.58 -3.44
N PRO A 179 4.06 11.43 -3.19
CA PRO A 179 3.42 10.32 -2.51
C PRO A 179 3.28 10.60 -1.01
N CYS A 180 2.33 9.92 -0.39
CA CYS A 180 2.32 9.77 1.06
C CYS A 180 3.37 8.73 1.45
N ILE A 181 3.98 8.92 2.63
CA ILE A 181 4.99 8.01 3.15
C ILE A 181 4.46 7.32 4.41
N GLY A 182 4.27 6.01 4.31
CA GLY A 182 4.08 5.15 5.47
C GLY A 182 5.42 4.65 6.00
N THR A 183 5.40 4.18 7.25
CA THR A 183 6.55 3.54 7.90
C THR A 183 6.09 2.32 8.69
N PHE A 184 6.98 1.37 8.89
CA PHE A 184 6.84 0.32 9.90
C PHE A 184 8.20 -0.07 10.44
N VAL A 185 8.23 -0.65 11.64
CA VAL A 185 9.46 -1.19 12.24
C VAL A 185 9.26 -2.66 12.56
N VAL A 186 10.08 -3.53 11.97
CA VAL A 186 10.11 -4.94 12.34
C VAL A 186 10.60 -5.05 13.79
N PRO A 187 9.86 -5.67 14.73
CA PRO A 187 10.25 -5.72 16.14
C PRO A 187 11.62 -6.33 16.37
N ALA A 188 12.37 -5.79 17.34
CA ALA A 188 13.64 -6.35 17.76
C ALA A 188 13.48 -7.81 18.21
N GLY A 189 14.46 -8.66 17.88
CA GLY A 189 14.42 -10.09 18.19
C GLY A 189 13.58 -10.93 17.22
N THR A 190 12.97 -10.33 16.20
CA THR A 190 12.36 -11.06 15.08
C THR A 190 13.41 -11.99 14.44
N ALA A 191 13.06 -13.27 14.26
CA ALA A 191 13.95 -14.26 13.66
C ALA A 191 14.27 -13.91 12.19
N PRO A 192 15.47 -14.25 11.67
CA PRO A 192 15.74 -14.10 10.24
C PRO A 192 14.81 -14.95 9.38
N GLY A 193 14.29 -14.38 8.29
CA GLY A 193 13.46 -15.12 7.34
C GLY A 193 12.69 -14.22 6.39
N ILE A 194 11.83 -14.84 5.57
CA ILE A 194 10.93 -14.13 4.65
C ILE A 194 9.59 -13.95 5.36
N TYR A 195 9.16 -12.71 5.49
CA TYR A 195 7.89 -12.35 6.10
C TYR A 195 6.93 -11.85 5.03
N LYS A 196 5.67 -12.29 5.13
CA LYS A 196 4.58 -11.83 4.26
C LYS A 196 3.77 -10.82 5.06
N MET A 197 3.66 -9.61 4.52
CA MET A 197 2.99 -8.48 5.16
C MET A 197 1.82 -8.01 4.30
N VAL A 198 0.78 -7.49 4.96
CA VAL A 198 -0.39 -6.92 4.34
C VAL A 198 -0.48 -5.46 4.77
N TRP A 199 -0.49 -4.54 3.81
CA TRP A 199 -0.86 -3.16 4.08
C TRP A 199 -2.37 -3.01 3.91
N PHE A 200 -3.04 -2.52 4.96
CA PHE A 200 -4.49 -2.46 4.99
C PHE A 200 -4.99 -1.16 5.61
N TRP A 201 -6.09 -0.63 5.09
CA TRP A 201 -6.81 0.52 5.63
C TRP A 201 -8.30 0.31 5.43
N THR A 202 -9.11 0.90 6.31
CA THR A 202 -10.56 0.91 6.18
C THR A 202 -11.05 2.28 5.80
N PHE A 203 -11.85 2.35 4.73
CA PHE A 203 -12.56 3.56 4.35
C PHE A 203 -14.06 3.27 4.28
N TRP A 204 -14.78 3.63 5.34
CA TRP A 204 -16.24 3.49 5.39
C TRP A 204 -16.87 4.83 5.00
N LEU A 205 -17.48 4.87 3.82
CA LEU A 205 -18.29 6.00 3.34
C LEU A 205 -19.71 5.95 3.88
#